data_AF-A0A287DFW6-F1
#
_entry.id   AF-A0A287DFW6-F1
#
_cell.length_a   1.000
_cell.length_b   1.000
_cell.length_c   1.000
_cell.angle_alpha   90.00
_cell.angle_beta   90.00
_cell.angle_gamma   90.00
#
_symmetry.space_group_name_H-M   'P 1'
#
loop_
_entity.id
_entity.type
_entity.pdbx_description
1 polymer ?
#
loop_
_entity_poly.entity_id
_entity_poly.type
_entity_poly.pdbx_seq_one_letter_code
_entity_poly.pdbx_strand_id
1 'polypeptide(L)'
;MKLLSTAGSFSRFYSLKVAPKIKGTVTPTGVTLHPQDLETTKGASSFKITRGIEAVGGKLSVTATRENMAYTVECLRDDVDILMEFLLNVTTAPEFRRWEVAALQSQLRIDKAVAFQNPQARLIENLHAAAYRNALANSLYCPDY
;
A
#
# COMPACT_ATOMS: atom_id res chain seq x y z
N MET A 1 14.29 39.25 28.64
CA MET A 1 15.00 38.14 29.32
C MET A 1 13.98 37.07 29.68
N LYS A 2 14.39 35.80 29.51
CA LYS A 2 13.76 34.50 29.89
C LYS A 2 13.08 34.53 31.28
N LEU A 3 12.12 33.70 31.74
CA LEU A 3 11.83 32.23 31.71
C LEU A 3 10.36 32.03 32.20
N LEU A 4 9.50 31.22 31.56
CA LEU A 4 9.11 29.80 31.82
C LEU A 4 8.22 29.46 33.04
N SER A 5 7.22 28.57 32.77
CA SER A 5 6.63 27.49 33.61
C SER A 5 5.15 27.68 34.01
N THR A 6 4.19 26.72 33.97
CA THR A 6 3.97 25.36 33.42
C THR A 6 2.48 24.98 33.69
N ALA A 7 1.90 24.05 32.90
CA ALA A 7 0.83 23.04 33.18
C ALA A 7 -0.33 23.12 32.17
N GLY A 8 -0.43 22.27 31.14
CA GLY A 8 -0.83 20.83 31.12
C GLY A 8 -2.17 20.74 30.34
N SER A 9 -2.59 19.76 29.54
CA SER A 9 -2.17 18.44 29.05
C SER A 9 -3.16 18.07 27.92
N PHE A 10 -2.74 17.37 26.85
CA PHE A 10 -3.38 16.20 26.21
C PHE A 10 -2.99 15.96 24.74
N SER A 11 -2.14 14.94 24.58
CA SER A 11 -1.83 14.04 23.46
C SER A 11 -2.74 13.99 22.21
N ARG A 12 -2.11 13.99 21.03
CA ARG A 12 -1.99 12.75 20.21
C ARG A 12 -0.83 12.87 19.22
N PHE A 13 0.33 12.34 19.63
CA PHE A 13 1.47 12.12 18.75
C PHE A 13 1.09 11.06 17.71
N TYR A 14 0.96 11.45 16.45
CA TYR A 14 0.98 10.49 15.36
C TYR A 14 2.42 10.00 15.22
N SER A 15 2.57 8.70 15.47
CA SER A 15 3.82 7.96 15.60
C SER A 15 4.87 8.29 14.52
N LEU A 16 5.79 9.20 14.84
CA LEU A 16 7.10 9.27 14.20
C LEU A 16 7.90 8.04 14.65
N LYS A 17 7.80 6.95 13.89
CA LYS A 17 8.68 5.80 14.10
C LYS A 17 10.04 6.16 13.51
N VAL A 18 10.93 6.64 14.40
CA VAL A 18 12.33 6.92 14.14
C VAL A 18 12.98 5.70 13.50
N ALA A 19 13.37 5.84 12.23
CA ALA A 19 14.15 4.83 11.51
C ALA A 19 15.63 4.91 11.92
N PRO A 20 16.31 3.79 12.21
CA PRO A 20 17.76 3.79 12.33
C PRO A 20 18.36 4.03 10.93
N LYS A 21 19.32 4.95 10.87
CA LYS A 21 20.01 5.35 9.64
C LYS A 21 20.97 4.25 9.23
N ILE A 22 20.47 3.24 8.51
CA ILE A 22 21.30 2.30 7.76
C ILE A 22 21.48 2.82 6.33
N LYS A 23 22.73 3.06 5.95
CA LYS A 23 23.10 3.51 4.61
C LYS A 23 23.12 2.28 3.69
N GLY A 24 21.95 1.83 3.29
CA GLY A 24 21.76 0.76 2.33
C GLY A 24 20.45 1.02 1.59
N THR A 25 20.52 1.18 0.28
CA THR A 25 19.36 1.24 -0.61
C THR A 25 18.65 -0.11 -0.59
N VAL A 26 17.76 -0.31 0.37
CA VAL A 26 16.80 -1.41 0.38
C VAL A 26 15.49 -0.82 -0.09
N THR A 27 15.20 -0.99 -1.39
CA THR A 27 13.86 -0.76 -1.92
C THR A 27 12.92 -1.66 -1.12
N PRO A 28 11.90 -1.12 -0.46
CA PRO A 28 10.99 -1.95 0.33
C PRO A 28 10.39 -3.01 -0.59
N THR A 29 10.73 -4.28 -0.35
CA THR A 29 10.23 -5.45 -1.08
C THR A 29 8.78 -5.75 -0.67
N GLY A 30 7.92 -4.74 -0.76
CA GLY A 30 6.47 -4.89 -0.73
C GLY A 30 5.96 -4.82 -2.17
N VAL A 31 4.85 -5.50 -2.45
CA VAL A 31 4.14 -5.27 -3.72
C VAL A 31 3.56 -3.86 -3.63
N THR A 32 4.14 -2.93 -4.39
CA THR A 32 3.55 -1.63 -4.65
C THR A 32 2.47 -1.84 -5.69
N LEU A 33 1.21 -1.78 -5.28
CA LEU A 33 0.11 -1.75 -6.24
C LEU A 33 0.15 -0.40 -6.94
N HIS A 34 0.16 -0.43 -8.27
CA HIS A 34 0.09 0.78 -9.06
C HIS A 34 -1.31 1.40 -8.87
N PRO A 35 -1.47 2.72 -9.03
CA PRO A 35 -2.79 3.37 -8.93
C PRO A 35 -3.85 2.81 -9.90
N GLN A 36 -3.41 2.04 -10.91
CA GLN A 36 -4.25 1.37 -11.89
C GLN A 36 -4.86 0.05 -11.37
N ASP A 37 -4.36 -0.47 -10.24
CA ASP A 37 -4.86 -1.68 -9.58
C ASP A 37 -5.94 -1.36 -8.53
N LEU A 38 -6.45 -0.12 -8.55
CA LEU A 38 -7.47 0.31 -7.60
C LEU A 38 -8.84 -0.18 -8.07
N GLU A 39 -9.37 -1.14 -7.32
CA GLU A 39 -10.66 -1.75 -7.61
C GLU A 39 -11.83 -0.80 -7.40
N THR A 40 -12.91 -1.06 -8.14
CA THR A 40 -14.18 -0.39 -7.94
C THR A 40 -14.65 -0.56 -6.49
N THR A 41 -15.21 0.50 -5.91
CA THR A 41 -15.85 0.46 -4.58
C THR A 41 -17.35 0.61 -4.75
N LYS A 42 -18.13 0.25 -3.72
CA LYS A 42 -19.60 0.39 -3.76
C LYS A 42 -20.08 1.82 -4.05
N GLY A 43 -19.29 2.83 -3.65
CA GLY A 43 -19.63 4.25 -3.81
C GLY A 43 -18.98 4.96 -4.99
N ALA A 44 -17.93 4.38 -5.60
CA ALA A 44 -17.17 5.01 -6.66
C ALA A 44 -16.45 3.97 -7.56
N SER A 45 -16.54 4.15 -8.87
CA SER A 45 -15.75 3.39 -9.84
C SER A 45 -14.26 3.69 -9.71
N SER A 46 -13.41 2.76 -10.12
CA SER A 46 -11.95 2.96 -10.20
C SER A 46 -11.60 4.27 -10.90
N PHE A 47 -12.23 4.57 -12.04
CA PHE A 47 -12.05 5.83 -12.77
C PHE A 47 -12.40 7.07 -11.94
N LYS A 48 -13.51 7.06 -11.19
CA LYS A 48 -13.91 8.20 -10.36
C LYS A 48 -12.89 8.43 -9.25
N ILE A 49 -12.35 7.37 -8.67
CA ILE A 49 -11.36 7.48 -7.60
C ILE A 49 -10.04 8.02 -8.14
N THR A 50 -9.51 7.41 -9.21
CA THR A 50 -8.25 7.86 -9.83
C THR A 50 -8.37 9.31 -10.29
N ARG A 51 -9.44 9.67 -11.00
CA ARG A 51 -9.63 11.03 -11.50
C ARG A 51 -9.89 12.03 -10.38
N GLY A 52 -10.60 11.63 -9.33
CA GLY A 52 -10.87 12.47 -8.16
C GLY A 52 -9.59 12.80 -7.40
N ILE A 53 -8.72 11.81 -7.21
CA ILE A 53 -7.41 11.98 -6.56
C ILE A 53 -6.47 12.84 -7.40
N GLU A 54 -6.39 12.59 -8.70
CA GLU A 54 -5.55 13.36 -9.62
C GLU A 54 -5.99 14.82 -9.77
N ALA A 55 -7.30 15.09 -9.78
CA ALA A 55 -7.83 16.45 -9.89
C ALA A 55 -7.38 17.36 -8.73
N VAL A 56 -7.15 16.76 -7.56
CA VAL A 56 -6.65 17.42 -6.35
C VAL A 56 -5.10 17.44 -6.32
N GLY A 57 -4.44 16.79 -7.27
CA GLY A 57 -2.98 16.62 -7.28
C GLY A 57 -2.49 15.66 -6.21
N GLY A 58 -3.38 14.81 -5.68
CA GLY A 58 -3.02 13.78 -4.72
C GLY A 58 -2.49 12.51 -5.38
N LYS A 59 -1.91 11.62 -4.57
CA LYS A 59 -1.47 10.30 -4.98
C LYS A 59 -1.88 9.27 -3.94
N LEU A 60 -2.64 8.27 -4.37
CA LEU A 60 -2.89 7.07 -3.57
C LEU A 60 -1.90 5.98 -3.98
N SER A 61 -1.31 5.35 -2.98
CA SER A 61 -0.38 4.23 -3.13
C SER A 61 -0.72 3.17 -2.10
N VAL A 62 -0.56 1.90 -2.48
CA VAL A 62 -0.83 0.78 -1.60
C VAL A 62 0.41 -0.11 -1.57
N THR A 63 0.91 -0.36 -0.37
CA THR A 63 2.06 -1.24 -0.15
C THR A 63 1.60 -2.42 0.69
N ALA A 64 1.69 -3.62 0.13
CA ALA A 64 1.40 -4.86 0.83
C ALA A 64 2.68 -5.61 1.19
N THR A 65 2.78 -6.00 2.45
CA THR A 65 3.78 -6.90 3.01
C THR A 65 3.08 -8.13 3.61
N ARG A 66 3.84 -9.15 4.04
CA ARG A 66 3.26 -10.37 4.62
C ARG A 66 2.42 -10.14 5.88
N GLU A 67 2.73 -9.09 6.65
CA GLU A 67 2.09 -8.83 7.95
C GLU A 67 1.23 -7.57 7.94
N ASN A 68 1.51 -6.62 7.04
CA ASN A 68 0.87 -5.32 7.03
C ASN A 68 0.53 -4.90 5.60
N MET A 69 -0.64 -4.29 5.43
CA MET A 69 -1.04 -3.60 4.21
C MET A 69 -1.27 -2.13 4.55
N ALA A 70 -0.53 -1.25 3.90
CA ALA A 70 -0.58 0.19 4.15
C ALA A 70 -1.15 0.90 2.93
N TYR A 71 -2.21 1.67 3.14
CA TYR A 71 -2.79 2.58 2.16
C TYR A 71 -2.29 3.98 2.49
N THR A 72 -1.49 4.56 1.60
CA THR A 72 -0.83 5.85 1.77
C THR A 72 -1.35 6.84 0.76
N VAL A 73 -1.85 7.96 1.26
CA VAL A 73 -2.35 9.07 0.46
C VAL A 73 -1.48 10.29 0.68
N GLU A 74 -0.93 10.82 -0.40
CA GLU A 74 -0.15 12.06 -0.42
C GLU A 74 -1.01 13.15 -1.04
N CYS A 75 -1.19 14.27 -0.35
CA CYS A 75 -1.97 15.43 -0.84
C CYS A 75 -1.57 16.71 -0.11
N LEU A 76 -2.03 17.86 -0.62
CA LEU A 76 -1.90 19.14 0.07
C LEU A 76 -2.83 19.16 1.29
N ARG A 77 -2.43 19.88 2.34
CA ARG A 77 -3.14 19.88 3.63
C ARG A 77 -4.60 20.35 3.53
N ASP A 78 -4.88 21.22 2.58
CA ASP A 78 -6.20 21.83 2.41
C ASP A 78 -7.24 20.85 1.87
N ASP A 79 -6.81 19.79 1.16
CA ASP A 79 -7.71 18.84 0.51
C ASP A 79 -7.76 17.45 1.19
N VAL A 80 -7.22 17.35 2.41
CA VAL A 80 -7.15 16.08 3.16
C VAL A 80 -8.54 15.50 3.41
N ASP A 81 -9.55 16.35 3.66
CA ASP A 81 -10.92 15.89 3.93
C ASP A 81 -11.54 15.18 2.73
N ILE A 82 -11.26 15.67 1.52
CA ILE A 82 -11.75 15.09 0.26
C ILE A 82 -11.10 13.72 0.03
N LEU A 83 -9.78 13.63 0.20
CA LEU A 83 -9.06 12.37 -0.01
C LEU A 83 -9.33 11.33 1.08
N MET A 84 -9.68 11.77 2.29
CA MET A 84 -10.08 10.87 3.36
C MET A 84 -11.32 10.07 2.98
N GLU A 85 -12.30 10.67 2.30
CA GLU A 85 -13.48 9.97 1.80
C GLU A 85 -13.11 8.86 0.81
N PHE A 86 -12.20 9.15 -0.13
CA PHE A 86 -11.71 8.15 -1.09
C PHE A 86 -10.97 7.01 -0.38
N LEU A 87 -10.10 7.32 0.59
CA LEU A 87 -9.38 6.33 1.36
C LEU A 87 -10.33 5.42 2.16
N LEU A 88 -11.37 6.00 2.75
CA LEU A 88 -12.37 5.27 3.53
C LEU A 88 -13.16 4.31 2.63
N ASN A 89 -13.57 4.76 1.44
CA ASN A 89 -14.28 3.93 0.48
C ASN A 89 -13.44 2.74 -0.01
N VAL A 90 -12.16 2.97 -0.33
CA VAL A 90 -11.22 1.94 -0.79
C VAL A 90 -10.94 0.89 0.29
N THR A 91 -10.88 1.30 1.56
CA THR A 91 -10.54 0.40 2.67
C THR A 91 -11.73 -0.35 3.25
N THR A 92 -12.92 0.26 3.29
CA THR A 92 -14.09 -0.33 3.97
C THR A 92 -15.05 -1.08 3.05
N ALA A 93 -15.14 -0.70 1.77
CA ALA A 93 -16.12 -1.27 0.85
C ALA A 93 -15.57 -1.50 -0.56
N PRO A 94 -14.48 -2.28 -0.72
CA PRO A 94 -14.05 -2.74 -2.04
C PRO A 94 -15.11 -3.66 -2.66
N GLU A 95 -15.38 -3.49 -3.95
CA GLU A 95 -16.32 -4.30 -4.72
C GLU A 95 -15.60 -4.90 -5.93
N PHE A 96 -15.31 -6.20 -5.86
CA PHE A 96 -14.62 -6.90 -6.93
C PHE A 96 -15.62 -7.45 -7.95
N ARG A 97 -15.67 -6.84 -9.14
CA ARG A 97 -16.53 -7.31 -10.22
C ARG A 97 -15.84 -8.43 -10.99
N ARG A 98 -16.61 -9.44 -11.40
CA ARG A 98 -16.06 -10.65 -12.06
C ARG A 98 -15.19 -10.33 -13.29
N TRP A 99 -15.58 -9.33 -14.08
CA TRP A 99 -14.84 -8.93 -15.27
C TRP A 99 -13.56 -8.13 -14.94
N GLU A 100 -13.56 -7.34 -13.86
CA GLU A 100 -12.38 -6.62 -13.37
C GLU A 100 -11.32 -7.62 -12.88
N VAL A 101 -11.74 -8.59 -12.06
CA VAL A 101 -10.88 -9.69 -11.58
C VAL A 101 -10.31 -10.52 -12.74
N ALA A 102 -11.14 -10.82 -13.74
CA ALA A 102 -10.69 -11.58 -14.91
C ALA A 102 -9.64 -10.80 -15.75
N ALA A 103 -9.77 -9.48 -15.87
CA ALA A 103 -8.80 -8.65 -16.58
C ALA A 103 -7.46 -8.61 -15.83
N LEU A 104 -7.49 -8.44 -14.50
CA LEU A 104 -6.31 -8.37 -13.64
C LEU A 104 -5.50 -9.67 -13.64
N GLN A 105 -6.15 -10.83 -13.75
CA GLN A 105 -5.44 -12.11 -13.74
C GLN A 105 -4.35 -12.20 -14.81
N SER A 106 -4.56 -11.60 -15.98
CA SER A 106 -3.57 -11.56 -17.05
C SER A 106 -2.38 -10.65 -16.70
N GLN A 107 -2.65 -9.49 -16.09
CA GLN A 107 -1.64 -8.53 -15.66
C GLN A 107 -0.79 -9.08 -14.51
N LEU A 108 -1.43 -9.70 -13.51
CA LEU A 108 -0.76 -10.31 -12.36
C LEU A 108 0.26 -11.38 -12.76
N ARG A 109 0.00 -12.15 -13.83
CA ARG A 109 0.97 -13.12 -14.37
C ARG A 109 2.21 -12.44 -14.95
N ILE A 110 2.02 -11.32 -15.64
CA ILE A 110 3.11 -10.52 -16.22
C ILE A 110 3.90 -9.88 -15.07
N ASP A 111 3.23 -9.26 -14.11
CA ASP A 111 3.88 -8.58 -12.97
C ASP A 111 4.67 -9.56 -12.12
N LYS A 112 4.13 -10.76 -11.89
CA LYS A 112 4.86 -11.87 -11.26
C LYS A 112 6.12 -12.21 -12.04
N ALA A 113 6.02 -12.39 -13.36
CA ALA A 113 7.16 -12.72 -14.20
C ALA A 113 8.23 -11.62 -14.16
N VAL A 114 7.83 -10.34 -14.19
CA VAL A 114 8.71 -9.18 -14.08
C VAL A 114 9.37 -9.13 -12.70
N ALA A 115 8.62 -9.34 -11.61
CA ALA A 115 9.18 -9.36 -10.26
C ALA A 115 10.24 -10.44 -10.07
N PHE A 116 10.03 -11.63 -10.65
CA PHE A 116 11.00 -12.73 -10.59
C PHE A 116 12.21 -12.57 -11.52
N GLN A 117 12.25 -11.55 -12.39
CA GLN A 117 13.49 -11.19 -13.09
C GLN A 117 14.56 -10.73 -12.09
N ASN A 118 14.16 -10.17 -10.94
CA ASN A 118 15.08 -9.85 -9.87
C ASN A 118 15.44 -11.13 -9.07
N PRO A 119 16.69 -11.61 -9.12
CA PRO A 119 17.09 -12.82 -8.42
C PRO A 119 17.01 -12.68 -6.89
N GLN A 120 17.14 -11.46 -6.35
CA GLN A 120 17.07 -11.21 -4.91
C GLN A 120 15.65 -11.45 -4.38
N ALA A 121 14.63 -10.97 -5.10
CA ALA A 121 13.23 -11.20 -4.75
C ALA A 121 12.94 -12.71 -4.73
N ARG A 122 13.39 -13.44 -5.76
CA ARG A 122 13.21 -14.90 -5.83
C ARG A 122 13.89 -15.64 -4.68
N LEU A 123 15.10 -15.23 -4.30
CA LEU A 123 15.83 -15.81 -3.18
C LEU A 123 15.11 -15.61 -1.85
N ILE A 124 14.61 -14.39 -1.60
CA ILE A 124 13.89 -14.06 -0.37
C ILE A 124 12.59 -14.87 -0.27
N GLU A 125 11.85 -15.02 -1.37
CA GLU A 125 10.62 -15.83 -1.39
C GLU A 125 10.91 -17.31 -1.12
N ASN A 126 11.93 -17.88 -1.77
CA ASN A 126 12.34 -19.27 -1.53
C ASN A 126 12.85 -19.50 -0.11
N LEU A 127 13.56 -18.54 0.47
CA LEU A 127 14.03 -18.60 1.85
C LEU A 127 12.85 -18.63 2.82
N HIS A 128 11.84 -17.79 2.63
CA HIS A 128 10.63 -17.82 3.47
C HIS A 128 9.89 -19.15 3.36
N ALA A 129 9.76 -19.68 2.15
CA ALA A 129 9.13 -20.99 1.92
C ALA A 129 9.89 -22.16 2.58
N ALA A 130 11.22 -22.09 2.64
CA ALA A 130 12.06 -23.12 3.26
C ALA A 130 12.15 -22.96 4.80
N ALA A 131 12.12 -21.73 5.30
CA ALA A 131 12.30 -21.42 6.72
C ALA A 131 11.03 -21.65 7.55
N TYR A 132 9.85 -21.45 6.95
CA TYR A 132 8.56 -21.53 7.64
C TYR A 132 7.70 -22.65 7.06
N ARG A 133 6.81 -23.21 7.89
CA ARG A 133 5.92 -24.30 7.47
C ARG A 133 4.57 -23.83 6.92
N ASN A 134 4.04 -22.71 7.43
CA ASN A 134 2.67 -22.26 7.19
C ASN A 134 2.60 -20.74 6.86
N ALA A 135 2.01 -19.91 7.72
CA ALA A 135 1.62 -18.51 7.44
C ALA A 135 2.68 -17.67 6.72
N LEU A 136 3.90 -17.57 7.28
CA LEU A 136 5.00 -16.80 6.69
C LEU A 136 5.69 -17.50 5.50
N ALA A 137 5.43 -18.79 5.30
CA ALA A 137 5.92 -19.57 4.17
C ALA A 137 5.16 -19.25 2.89
N ASN A 138 3.96 -18.66 3.01
CA ASN A 138 3.18 -18.25 1.86
C ASN A 138 3.92 -17.15 1.08
N SER A 139 3.94 -17.34 -0.24
CA SER A 139 4.49 -16.36 -1.18
C SER A 139 3.66 -15.08 -1.16
N LEU A 140 4.33 -13.94 -1.32
CA LEU A 140 3.65 -12.65 -1.51
C LEU A 140 2.99 -12.56 -2.91
N TYR A 141 3.49 -13.35 -3.86
CA TYR A 141 2.99 -13.41 -5.23
C TYR A 141 1.98 -14.54 -5.43
N CYS A 142 1.07 -14.34 -6.38
CA CYS A 142 0.01 -15.29 -6.73
C CYS A 142 0.58 -16.64 -7.21
N PRO A 143 0.05 -17.79 -6.76
CA PRO A 143 0.41 -19.10 -7.29
C PRO A 143 -0.08 -19.29 -8.74
N ASP A 144 0.44 -20.32 -9.43
CA ASP A 144 0.13 -20.57 -10.85
C ASP A 144 -1.13 -21.42 -11.09
N TYR A 145 -1.79 -21.90 -10.03
CA TYR A 145 -2.96 -22.78 -10.09
C TYR A 145 -4.30 -22.03 -10.02
#